data_AF-A0A354XW42-F1
#
_entry.id   AF-A0A354XW42-F1
#
_cell.length_a   1.000
_cell.length_b   1.000
_cell.length_c   1.000
_cell.angle_alpha   90.00
_cell.angle_beta   90.00
_cell.angle_gamma   90.00
#
_symmetry.space_group_name_H-M   'P 1'
#
loop_
_entity.id
_entity.type
_entity.pdbx_description
1 polymer ?
#
loop_
_entity_poly.entity_id
_entity_poly.type
_entity_poly.pdbx_seq_one_letter_code
_entity_poly.pdbx_strand_id
1 'polypeptide(L)'
;RYFSELTNLAILTEEVGELARIMARKYGEQSFKESDMEKNLADEMADVLWVLLCLANQTGVDLTDALKKNIEKKTKRDKNRHKKNTKL
;
A
#
# COMPACT_ATOMS: atom_id res chain seq x y z
N ARG A 1 16.45 1.52 -16.90
CA ARG A 1 17.42 1.41 -15.79
C ARG A 1 16.68 1.82 -14.53
N TYR A 2 16.55 0.95 -13.53
CA TYR A 2 15.98 1.33 -12.23
C TYR A 2 16.93 2.28 -11.50
N PHE A 3 16.39 3.14 -10.62
CA PHE A 3 17.21 3.85 -9.65
C PHE A 3 17.88 2.87 -8.66
N SER A 4 18.76 3.35 -7.80
CA SER A 4 19.30 2.51 -6.72
C SER A 4 18.18 2.03 -5.78
N GLU A 5 18.40 0.94 -5.05
CA GLU A 5 17.42 0.39 -4.10
C GLU A 5 17.02 1.45 -3.06
N LEU A 6 18.00 2.23 -2.57
CA LEU A 6 17.77 3.31 -1.61
C LEU A 6 16.94 4.45 -2.22
N THR A 7 17.18 4.79 -3.48
CA THR A 7 16.38 5.79 -4.18
C THR A 7 14.94 5.31 -4.39
N ASN A 8 14.75 4.07 -4.82
CA ASN A 8 13.40 3.50 -4.98
C ASN A 8 12.67 3.38 -3.62
N LEU A 9 13.38 3.13 -2.52
CA LEU A 9 12.80 3.17 -1.17
C LEU A 9 12.36 4.59 -0.77
N ALA A 10 13.16 5.61 -1.11
CA ALA A 10 12.79 7.00 -0.87
C ALA A 10 11.54 7.39 -1.68
N ILE A 11 11.49 7.03 -2.97
CA ILE A 11 10.32 7.24 -3.83
C ILE A 11 9.10 6.50 -3.25
N LEU A 12 9.25 5.22 -2.85
CA LEU A 12 8.14 4.48 -2.23
C LEU A 12 7.60 5.20 -1.00
N THR A 13 8.46 5.81 -0.19
CA THR A 13 8.06 6.56 1.00
C THR A 13 7.30 7.84 0.63
N GLU A 14 7.71 8.51 -0.43
CA GLU A 14 7.01 9.68 -1.00
C GLU A 14 5.60 9.31 -1.47
N GLU A 15 5.45 8.26 -2.30
CA GLU A 15 4.14 7.79 -2.79
C GLU A 15 3.21 7.34 -1.65
N VAL A 16 3.75 6.70 -0.61
CA VAL A 16 2.97 6.35 0.58
C VAL A 16 2.51 7.60 1.33
N GLY A 17 3.33 8.66 1.39
CA GLY A 17 2.97 9.95 1.98
C GLY A 17 1.86 10.67 1.21
N GLU A 18 1.95 10.65 -0.12
CA GLU A 18 0.93 11.14 -1.04
C GLU A 18 -0.43 10.44 -0.81
N LEU A 19 -0.42 9.10 -0.81
CA LEU A 19 -1.58 8.27 -0.52
C LEU A 19 -2.16 8.55 0.88
N ALA A 20 -1.29 8.64 1.90
CA ALA A 20 -1.71 8.91 3.28
C ALA A 20 -2.41 10.26 3.40
N ARG A 21 -1.93 11.29 2.69
CA ARG A 21 -2.55 12.62 2.66
C ARG A 21 -3.96 12.56 2.07
N ILE A 22 -4.19 11.82 0.98
CA ILE A 22 -5.52 11.66 0.41
C ILE A 22 -6.44 10.90 1.37
N MET A 23 -5.95 9.80 1.96
CA MET A 23 -6.72 9.02 2.93
C MET A 23 -7.13 9.85 4.16
N ALA A 24 -6.21 10.66 4.69
CA ALA A 24 -6.47 11.53 5.84
C ALA A 24 -7.51 12.61 5.53
N ARG A 25 -7.51 13.17 4.32
CA ARG A 25 -8.55 14.11 3.88
C ARG A 25 -9.88 13.40 3.64
N LYS A 26 -9.86 12.26 2.96
CA LYS A 26 -11.08 11.54 2.54
C LYS A 26 -11.82 10.88 3.70
N TYR A 27 -11.10 10.35 4.67
CA TYR A 27 -11.65 9.51 5.73
C TYR A 27 -11.27 9.98 7.14
N GLY A 28 -10.42 10.99 7.29
CA GLY A 28 -10.05 11.57 8.57
C GLY A 28 -10.93 12.76 8.96
N GLU A 29 -10.61 13.37 10.10
CA GLU A 29 -11.35 14.50 10.67
C GLU A 29 -10.93 15.87 10.09
N GLN A 30 -10.04 15.89 9.09
CA GLN A 30 -9.55 17.13 8.49
C GLN A 30 -10.57 17.74 7.52
N SER A 31 -10.66 19.07 7.52
CA SER A 31 -11.51 19.82 6.61
C SER A 31 -11.09 19.62 5.15
N PHE A 32 -12.03 19.22 4.30
CA PHE A 32 -11.81 19.06 2.87
C PHE A 32 -11.55 20.40 2.18
N LYS A 33 -10.64 20.38 1.19
CA LYS A 33 -10.53 21.42 0.16
C LYS A 33 -10.87 20.78 -1.18
N GLU A 34 -11.78 21.38 -1.92
CA GLU A 34 -12.31 20.88 -3.20
C GLU A 34 -11.19 20.68 -4.25
N SER A 35 -10.15 21.52 -4.21
CA SER A 35 -8.95 21.44 -5.04
C SER A 35 -8.13 20.15 -4.86
N ASP A 36 -8.29 19.44 -3.75
CA ASP A 36 -7.60 18.18 -3.50
C ASP A 36 -8.37 16.96 -4.05
N MET A 37 -9.57 17.15 -4.60
CA MET A 37 -10.34 16.07 -5.23
C MET A 37 -9.84 15.69 -6.62
N GLU A 38 -8.98 16.51 -7.24
CA GLU A 38 -8.36 16.18 -8.53
C GLU A 38 -7.32 15.05 -8.40
N LYS A 39 -6.74 14.84 -7.21
CA LYS A 39 -5.85 13.72 -6.96
C LYS A 39 -6.66 12.45 -6.70
N ASN A 40 -6.54 11.49 -7.62
CA ASN A 40 -7.30 10.25 -7.58
C ASN A 40 -6.65 9.25 -6.62
N LEU A 41 -7.39 8.79 -5.62
CA LEU A 41 -6.96 7.74 -4.69
C LEU A 41 -6.44 6.48 -5.42
N ALA A 42 -7.03 6.15 -6.57
CA ALA A 42 -6.60 5.01 -7.37
C ALA A 42 -5.19 5.19 -7.95
N ASP A 43 -4.83 6.42 -8.35
CA ASP A 43 -3.54 6.72 -8.96
C ASP A 43 -2.42 6.59 -7.92
N GLU A 44 -2.59 7.20 -6.74
CA GLU A 44 -1.59 7.07 -5.66
C GLU A 44 -1.43 5.61 -5.17
N MET A 45 -2.51 4.82 -5.17
CA MET A 45 -2.41 3.38 -4.89
C MET A 45 -1.62 2.63 -5.98
N ALA A 46 -1.79 3.02 -7.24
CA ALA A 46 -1.05 2.45 -8.35
C ALA A 46 0.44 2.82 -8.30
N ASP A 47 0.78 4.06 -7.93
CA ASP A 47 2.16 4.54 -7.79
C ASP A 47 2.90 3.78 -6.68
N VAL A 48 2.27 3.61 -5.51
CA VAL A 48 2.81 2.77 -4.43
C VAL A 48 3.08 1.33 -4.91
N LEU A 49 2.11 0.73 -5.62
CA LEU A 49 2.27 -0.63 -6.13
C LEU A 49 3.38 -0.72 -7.19
N TRP A 50 3.47 0.26 -8.08
CA TRP A 50 4.48 0.32 -9.14
C TRP A 50 5.89 0.37 -8.58
N VAL A 51 6.15 1.25 -7.61
CA VAL A 51 7.48 1.39 -7.00
C VAL A 51 7.85 0.14 -6.20
N LEU A 52 6.87 -0.48 -5.52
CA LEU A 52 7.07 -1.76 -4.85
C LEU A 52 7.45 -2.88 -5.84
N LEU A 53 6.80 -2.94 -7.00
CA LEU A 53 7.15 -3.90 -8.07
C LEU A 53 8.57 -3.64 -8.61
N CYS A 54 8.96 -2.38 -8.77
CA CYS A 54 10.32 -2.02 -9.19
C CYS A 54 11.37 -2.53 -8.18
N LEU A 55 11.13 -2.33 -6.88
CA LEU A 55 11.99 -2.84 -5.81
C LEU A 55 12.07 -4.37 -5.80
N ALA A 56 10.93 -5.04 -5.95
CA ALA A 56 10.89 -6.51 -5.99
C ALA A 56 11.73 -7.05 -7.17
N ASN A 57 11.55 -6.48 -8.36
CA ASN A 57 12.32 -6.84 -9.54
C ASN A 57 13.83 -6.60 -9.36
N GLN A 58 14.21 -5.47 -8.77
CA GLN A 58 15.61 -5.10 -8.55
C GLN A 58 16.30 -6.00 -7.51
N THR A 59 15.56 -6.44 -6.49
CA THR A 59 16.09 -7.27 -5.40
C THR A 59 15.95 -8.78 -5.68
N GLY A 60 15.38 -9.17 -6.82
CA GLY A 60 15.17 -10.57 -7.19
C GLY A 60 14.06 -11.27 -6.39
N VAL A 61 13.12 -10.49 -5.82
CA VAL A 61 11.98 -11.02 -5.07
C VAL A 61 10.84 -11.35 -6.03
N ASP A 62 10.42 -12.61 -6.07
CA ASP A 62 9.15 -13.01 -6.69
C ASP A 62 7.99 -12.55 -5.80
N LEU A 63 7.47 -11.35 -6.09
CA LEU A 63 6.39 -10.76 -5.33
C LEU A 63 5.08 -11.55 -5.47
N THR A 64 4.88 -12.27 -6.58
CA THR A 64 3.67 -13.07 -6.82
C THR A 64 3.62 -14.25 -5.86
N ASP A 65 4.72 -15.02 -5.80
CA ASP A 65 4.84 -16.14 -4.85
C ASP A 65 4.82 -15.66 -3.39
N ALA A 66 5.54 -14.56 -3.09
CA ALA A 66 5.55 -13.97 -1.76
C ALA A 66 4.16 -13.53 -1.30
N LEU A 67 3.38 -12.87 -2.17
CA LEU A 67 2.00 -12.45 -1.89
C LEU A 67 1.08 -13.65 -1.68
N LYS A 68 1.17 -14.68 -2.54
CA LYS A 68 0.38 -15.91 -2.41
C LYS A 68 0.62 -16.59 -1.06
N LYS A 69 1.88 -16.80 -0.68
CA LYS A 69 2.26 -17.37 0.64
C LYS A 69 1.75 -16.51 1.80
N ASN A 70 1.81 -15.19 1.67
CA ASN A 70 1.33 -14.26 2.70
C ASN A 70 -0.19 -14.39 2.92
N ILE A 71 -0.96 -14.45 1.83
CA ILE A 71 -2.42 -14.64 1.87
C ILE A 71 -2.76 -15.99 2.50
N GLU A 72 -2.12 -17.08 2.07
CA GLU A 72 -2.35 -18.40 2.66
C GLU A 72 -2.07 -18.44 4.17
N LYS A 73 -0.95 -17.83 4.59
CA LYS A 73 -0.57 -17.73 6.01
C LYS A 73 -1.61 -16.94 6.81
N LYS A 74 -2.05 -15.78 6.32
CA LYS A 74 -3.07 -14.94 6.98
C LYS A 74 -4.42 -15.67 7.05
N THR A 75 -4.87 -16.29 5.96
CA THR A 75 -6.11 -17.08 5.93
C THR A 75 -6.09 -18.22 6.94
N LYS A 76 -4.99 -18.98 7.04
CA LYS A 76 -4.85 -20.05 8.04
C LYS A 76 -4.90 -19.50 9.47
N ARG A 77 -4.18 -18.41 9.75
CA ARG A 77 -4.14 -17.76 11.07
C ARG A 77 -5.51 -17.21 11.47
N ASP A 78 -6.19 -16.55 10.54
CA ASP A 78 -7.37 -15.74 10.84
C ASP A 78 -8.68 -16.54 10.71
N LYS A 79 -8.63 -17.81 10.25
CA LYS A 79 -9.77 -18.73 10.05
C LYS A 79 -10.78 -18.77 11.21
N ASN A 80 -10.31 -18.61 12.45
CA ASN A 80 -11.16 -18.60 13.65
C ASN A 80 -11.00 -17.32 14.50
N ARG A 81 -10.22 -16.32 14.05
CA ARG A 81 -9.80 -15.18 14.88
C ARG A 81 -10.94 -14.27 15.31
N HIS A 82 -12.02 -14.22 14.53
CA HIS A 82 -13.18 -13.36 14.79
C HIS A 82 -14.49 -14.11 15.06
N LYS A 83 -14.49 -15.45 14.99
CA LYS A 83 -15.71 -16.28 15.19
C LYS A 83 -16.35 -16.16 16.58
N LYS A 84 -15.65 -15.60 17.56
CA LYS A 84 -16.16 -15.37 18.93
C LYS A 84 -15.97 -13.92 19.39
N ASN A 85 -15.66 -12.98 18.48
CA ASN A 85 -15.49 -11.59 18.88
C ASN A 85 -16.85 -10.89 18.91
N THR A 86 -17.35 -10.55 20.10
CA THR A 86 -18.62 -9.83 20.28
C THR A 86 -18.52 -8.33 20.00
N LYS A 87 -17.32 -7.81 19.76
CA LYS A 87 -17.06 -6.39 19.41
C LYS A 87 -16.98 -6.14 17.89
N LEU A 88 -17.03 -7.20 17.08
CA LEU A 88 -17.07 -7.14 15.61
C LEU A 88 -18.45 -7.57 15.12
#